data_AF-A0A7V5TNY3-F1
#
_entry.id   AF-A0A7V5TNY3-F1
#
_cell.length_a   1.000
_cell.length_b   1.000
_cell.length_c   1.000
_cell.angle_alpha   90.00
_cell.angle_beta   90.00
_cell.angle_gamma   90.00
#
_symmetry.space_group_name_H-M   'P 1'
#
loop_
_entity.id
_entity.type
_entity.pdbx_description
1 polymer ?
#
loop_
_entity_poly.entity_id
_entity_poly.type
_entity_poly.pdbx_seq_one_letter_code
_entity_poly.pdbx_strand_id
1 'polypeptide(L)'
;MLQGRHVEFARRSLQVGVTAGAIFSLLILGVGHIHAVQVYETQPAKMAAYEALFETQDGAAMILWGFPDVEKQKVYLNIAVPKLLSLLIHFDPNSTITGLDQFPREEWPPISAAFYPYHLMTGLGFFFIALTWWGLLMGQKREKNQLFLKVMVYSSWLPLLTMNLGWVAAEFGRQPWVVYGELKTADAVSVVVPAWQVLLTIILFVGIYSLLLGLLLFLLKRELDEGPKEVTA
;
A
#
# COMPACT_ATOMS: atom_id res chain seq x y z
N MET A 1 24.80 -12.82 7.98
CA MET A 1 25.25 -13.58 6.78
C MET A 1 26.12 -12.75 5.85
N LEU A 2 25.62 -11.67 5.23
CA LEU A 2 26.43 -10.83 4.31
C LEU A 2 27.74 -10.31 4.93
N GLN A 3 27.71 -9.92 6.20
CA GLN A 3 28.88 -9.41 6.94
C GLN A 3 29.59 -10.50 7.76
N GLY A 4 29.21 -11.78 7.64
CA GLY A 4 29.80 -12.87 8.43
C GLY A 4 29.50 -12.87 9.94
N ARG A 5 28.71 -11.93 10.46
CA ARG A 5 28.34 -11.81 11.88
C ARG A 5 27.10 -12.65 12.24
N HIS A 6 27.08 -13.20 13.46
CA HIS A 6 25.98 -13.97 14.08
C HIS A 6 25.23 -14.89 13.11
N VAL A 7 25.98 -15.70 12.35
CA VAL A 7 25.46 -16.42 11.18
C VAL A 7 24.32 -17.37 11.53
N GLU A 8 24.44 -18.10 12.64
CA GLU A 8 23.42 -19.06 13.06
C GLU A 8 22.10 -18.36 13.44
N PHE A 9 22.18 -17.28 14.22
CA PHE A 9 21.03 -16.46 14.56
C PHE A 9 20.36 -15.90 13.29
N ALA A 10 21.15 -15.28 12.41
CA ALA A 10 20.65 -14.71 11.16
C ALA A 10 20.01 -15.76 10.24
N ARG A 11 20.52 -17.00 10.21
CA ARG A 11 19.94 -18.11 9.47
C ARG A 11 18.54 -18.46 9.99
N ARG A 12 18.42 -18.64 11.31
CA ARG A 12 17.14 -18.98 11.95
C ARG A 12 16.11 -17.86 11.76
N SER A 13 16.51 -16.61 11.98
CA SER A 13 15.64 -15.44 11.75
C SER A 13 15.20 -15.33 10.29
N LEU A 14 16.10 -15.56 9.32
CA LEU A 14 15.75 -15.55 7.90
C LEU A 14 14.75 -16.67 7.57
N GLN A 15 14.94 -17.87 8.12
CA GLN A 15 14.00 -18.97 7.90
C GLN A 15 12.61 -18.63 8.42
N VAL A 16 12.50 -18.12 9.64
CA VAL A 16 11.22 -17.69 10.22
C VAL A 16 10.60 -16.56 9.38
N GLY A 17 11.37 -15.51 9.07
CA GLY A 17 10.88 -14.35 8.32
C GLY A 17 10.40 -14.69 6.91
N VAL A 18 11.14 -15.53 6.17
CA VAL A 18 10.76 -15.96 4.82
C VAL A 18 9.51 -16.84 4.86
N THR A 19 9.42 -17.75 5.84
CA THR A 19 8.27 -18.67 5.98
C THR A 19 7.02 -17.89 6.35
N ALA A 20 7.11 -17.04 7.38
CA ALA A 20 6.00 -16.18 7.79
C ALA A 20 5.59 -15.23 6.66
N GLY A 21 6.56 -14.58 6.02
CA GLY A 21 6.31 -13.68 4.89
C GLY A 21 5.59 -14.36 3.73
N ALA A 22 5.97 -15.59 3.38
CA ALA A 22 5.32 -16.34 2.30
C ALA A 22 3.87 -16.71 2.61
N ILE A 23 3.58 -17.06 3.87
CA ILE A 23 2.21 -17.38 4.34
C ILE A 23 1.37 -16.09 4.38
N PHE A 24 1.84 -15.08 5.12
CA PHE A 24 1.06 -13.85 5.34
C PHE A 24 0.89 -13.02 4.07
N SER A 25 1.85 -13.02 3.16
CA SER A 25 1.70 -12.29 1.88
C SER A 25 0.57 -12.85 1.02
N LEU A 26 0.38 -14.18 0.99
CA LEU A 26 -0.78 -14.78 0.31
C LEU A 26 -2.10 -14.53 1.05
N LEU A 27 -2.08 -14.59 2.38
CA LEU A 27 -3.27 -14.25 3.18
C LEU A 27 -3.70 -12.80 2.93
N ILE A 28 -2.75 -11.87 2.93
CA ILE A 28 -2.99 -10.45 2.65
C ILE A 28 -3.50 -10.26 1.21
N LEU A 29 -3.01 -11.02 0.23
CA LEU A 29 -3.55 -10.96 -1.14
C LEU A 29 -5.03 -11.32 -1.16
N GLY A 30 -5.43 -12.41 -0.51
CA GLY A 30 -6.82 -12.84 -0.44
C GLY A 30 -7.71 -11.83 0.30
N VAL A 31 -7.26 -11.38 1.48
CA VAL A 31 -7.97 -10.37 2.29
C VAL A 31 -8.07 -9.04 1.54
N GLY A 32 -7.02 -8.61 0.85
CA GLY A 32 -7.01 -7.40 0.04
C GLY A 32 -8.01 -7.46 -1.11
N HIS A 33 -8.14 -8.62 -1.76
CA HIS A 33 -9.15 -8.83 -2.79
C HIS A 33 -10.58 -8.75 -2.23
N ILE A 34 -10.85 -9.38 -1.09
CA ILE A 34 -12.15 -9.28 -0.39
C ILE A 34 -12.48 -7.81 -0.07
N HIS A 35 -11.50 -7.05 0.42
CA HIS A 35 -11.68 -5.62 0.67
C HIS A 35 -11.89 -4.80 -0.61
N ALA A 36 -11.26 -5.16 -1.72
CA ALA A 36 -11.50 -4.48 -3.00
C ALA A 36 -12.95 -4.66 -3.47
N VAL A 37 -13.50 -5.87 -3.38
CA VAL A 37 -14.93 -6.14 -3.66
C VAL A 37 -15.82 -5.36 -2.71
N GLN A 38 -15.53 -5.38 -1.41
CA GLN A 38 -16.28 -4.62 -0.39
C GLN A 38 -16.24 -3.10 -0.67
N VAL A 39 -15.10 -2.56 -1.10
CA VAL A 39 -14.97 -1.13 -1.47
C VAL A 39 -15.80 -0.84 -2.71
N TYR A 40 -15.84 -1.71 -3.70
CA TYR A 40 -16.70 -1.54 -4.86
C TYR A 40 -18.19 -1.51 -4.48
N GLU A 41 -18.63 -2.43 -3.61
CA GLU A 41 -20.03 -2.51 -3.18
C GLU A 41 -20.46 -1.32 -2.31
N THR A 42 -19.56 -0.81 -1.46
CA THR A 42 -19.90 0.23 -0.47
C THR A 42 -19.50 1.64 -0.90
N GLN A 43 -18.43 1.79 -1.69
CA GLN A 43 -17.87 3.06 -2.15
C GLN A 43 -17.41 2.95 -3.62
N PRO A 44 -18.33 2.74 -4.57
CA PRO A 44 -18.00 2.53 -5.99
C PRO A 44 -17.17 3.67 -6.60
N ALA A 45 -17.42 4.93 -6.25
CA ALA A 45 -16.62 6.07 -6.71
C ALA A 45 -15.14 5.96 -6.30
N LYS A 46 -14.85 5.40 -5.12
CA LYS A 46 -13.49 5.16 -4.63
C LYS A 46 -12.81 4.06 -5.44
N MET A 47 -13.52 2.98 -5.75
CA MET A 47 -12.99 1.91 -6.61
C MET A 47 -12.73 2.42 -8.04
N ALA A 48 -13.66 3.20 -8.60
CA ALA A 48 -13.49 3.82 -9.90
C ALA A 48 -12.30 4.79 -9.93
N ALA A 49 -12.05 5.53 -8.84
CA ALA A 49 -10.86 6.37 -8.70
C ALA A 49 -9.56 5.56 -8.60
N TYR A 50 -9.56 4.39 -7.94
CA TYR A 50 -8.40 3.50 -7.90
C TYR A 50 -7.98 3.01 -9.27
N GLU A 51 -8.93 2.70 -10.14
CA GLU A 51 -8.69 2.19 -11.50
C GLU A 51 -8.73 3.30 -12.56
N ALA A 52 -8.89 4.57 -12.17
CA ALA A 52 -9.13 5.70 -13.07
C ALA A 52 -10.21 5.41 -14.13
N LEU A 53 -11.29 4.73 -13.72
CA LEU A 53 -12.41 4.35 -14.56
C LEU A 53 -13.39 5.53 -14.67
N PHE A 54 -13.25 6.32 -15.72
CA PHE A 54 -14.08 7.51 -15.93
C PHE A 54 -15.49 7.18 -16.40
N GLU A 55 -15.63 6.21 -17.29
CA GLU A 55 -16.92 5.81 -17.88
C GLU A 55 -17.30 4.41 -17.44
N THR A 56 -18.57 4.22 -17.13
CA THR A 56 -19.16 2.92 -16.84
C THR A 56 -19.11 2.04 -18.08
N GLN A 57 -18.54 0.85 -17.96
CA GLN A 57 -18.36 -0.05 -19.11
C GLN A 57 -18.49 -1.52 -18.71
N ASP A 58 -18.93 -2.30 -19.69
CA ASP A 58 -18.95 -3.76 -19.61
C ASP A 58 -17.54 -4.31 -19.84
N GLY A 59 -17.15 -5.31 -19.05
CA GLY A 59 -15.84 -5.94 -19.18
C GLY A 59 -14.68 -4.95 -18.99
N ALA A 60 -14.76 -4.15 -17.92
CA ALA A 60 -13.75 -3.18 -17.54
C ALA A 60 -12.37 -3.83 -17.42
N ALA A 61 -11.38 -3.14 -17.99
CA ALA A 61 -9.98 -3.53 -17.87
C ALA A 61 -9.44 -3.14 -16.50
N MET A 62 -8.56 -3.97 -15.93
CA MET A 62 -7.78 -3.56 -14.74
C MET A 62 -6.52 -2.85 -15.23
N ILE A 63 -6.29 -1.64 -14.74
CA ILE A 63 -5.08 -0.90 -15.03
C ILE A 63 -3.97 -1.47 -14.13
N LEU A 64 -2.80 -1.71 -14.71
CA LEU A 64 -1.60 -2.10 -13.96
C LEU A 64 -0.70 -0.88 -13.74
N TRP A 65 -0.66 0.02 -14.73
CA TRP A 65 0.03 1.30 -14.63
C TRP A 65 -0.43 2.27 -15.72
N GLY A 66 -0.38 3.57 -15.44
CA GLY A 66 -0.69 4.63 -16.40
C GLY A 66 -0.65 6.01 -15.75
N PHE A 67 -0.92 7.04 -16.54
CA PHE A 67 -1.00 8.43 -16.09
C PHE A 67 -2.42 8.97 -16.35
N PRO A 68 -3.30 9.00 -15.33
CA PRO A 68 -4.66 9.52 -15.49
C PRO A 68 -4.67 11.04 -15.68
N ASP A 69 -5.32 11.50 -16.74
CA ASP A 69 -5.68 12.89 -17.01
C ASP A 69 -7.16 13.06 -16.70
N VAL A 70 -7.45 13.75 -15.59
CA VAL A 70 -8.81 13.95 -15.07
C VAL A 70 -9.61 14.94 -15.92
N GLU A 71 -8.95 15.89 -16.57
CA GLU A 71 -9.63 16.88 -17.42
C GLU A 71 -10.12 16.22 -18.70
N LYS A 72 -9.25 15.40 -19.32
CA LYS A 72 -9.57 14.69 -20.57
C LYS A 72 -10.22 13.33 -20.37
N GLN A 73 -10.37 12.89 -19.11
CA GLN A 73 -10.93 11.60 -18.73
C GLN A 73 -10.27 10.43 -19.47
N LYS A 74 -8.93 10.46 -19.54
CA LYS A 74 -8.13 9.45 -20.26
C LYS A 74 -6.91 9.05 -19.46
N VAL A 75 -6.50 7.80 -19.61
CA VAL A 75 -5.25 7.30 -19.03
C VAL A 75 -4.20 7.18 -20.12
N TYR A 76 -3.12 7.95 -20.00
CA TYR A 76 -1.97 7.87 -20.89
C TYR A 76 -1.02 6.74 -20.50
N LEU A 77 -0.31 6.16 -21.47
CA LEU A 77 0.58 5.01 -21.27
C LEU A 77 -0.08 3.87 -20.49
N ASN A 78 -1.35 3.60 -20.82
CA ASN A 78 -2.19 2.65 -20.13
C ASN A 78 -1.74 1.20 -20.38
N ILE A 79 -1.10 0.60 -19.38
CA ILE A 79 -0.84 -0.83 -19.32
C ILE A 79 -2.02 -1.45 -18.58
N ALA A 80 -2.94 -2.09 -19.30
CA ALA A 80 -4.13 -2.69 -18.71
C ALA A 80 -4.35 -4.13 -19.20
N VAL A 81 -5.00 -4.92 -18.36
CA VAL A 81 -5.44 -6.28 -18.70
C VAL A 81 -6.95 -6.23 -18.99
N PRO A 82 -7.39 -6.49 -20.23
CA PRO A 82 -8.80 -6.44 -20.60
C PRO A 82 -9.66 -7.35 -19.73
N LYS A 83 -10.85 -6.89 -19.35
CA LYS A 83 -11.86 -7.64 -18.58
C LYS A 83 -11.43 -8.11 -17.17
N LEU A 84 -10.20 -7.84 -16.76
CA LEU A 84 -9.68 -8.34 -15.48
C LEU A 84 -10.38 -7.67 -14.30
N LEU A 85 -10.70 -6.39 -14.38
CA LEU A 85 -11.39 -5.69 -13.29
C LEU A 85 -12.81 -6.26 -13.09
N SER A 86 -13.57 -6.42 -14.17
CA SER A 86 -14.89 -7.07 -14.14
C SER A 86 -14.84 -8.49 -13.58
N LEU A 87 -13.84 -9.27 -14.02
CA LEU A 87 -13.62 -10.63 -13.51
C LEU A 87 -13.31 -10.63 -12.01
N LEU A 88 -12.47 -9.70 -11.53
CA LEU A 88 -12.08 -9.68 -10.12
C LEU A 88 -13.21 -9.18 -9.22
N ILE A 89 -13.99 -8.20 -9.65
CA ILE A 89 -15.03 -7.62 -8.80
C ILE A 89 -16.29 -8.48 -8.74
N HIS A 90 -16.77 -8.98 -9.89
CA HIS A 90 -18.02 -9.73 -9.96
C HIS A 90 -17.86 -11.21 -10.30
N PHE A 91 -16.64 -11.70 -10.51
CA PHE A 91 -16.38 -13.06 -11.00
C PHE A 91 -16.99 -13.34 -12.40
N ASP A 92 -17.31 -12.29 -13.16
CA ASP A 92 -17.78 -12.35 -14.54
C ASP A 92 -17.01 -11.33 -15.40
N PRO A 93 -16.24 -11.77 -16.42
CA PRO A 93 -15.44 -10.89 -17.27
C PRO A 93 -16.27 -9.94 -18.15
N ASN A 94 -17.58 -10.14 -18.28
CA ASN A 94 -18.45 -9.25 -19.06
C ASN A 94 -19.35 -8.37 -18.18
N SER A 95 -19.20 -8.44 -16.85
CA SER A 95 -20.00 -7.61 -15.94
C SER A 95 -19.69 -6.12 -16.11
N THR A 96 -20.72 -5.29 -15.90
CA THR A 96 -20.63 -3.83 -15.89
C THR A 96 -19.96 -3.37 -14.60
N ILE A 97 -18.98 -2.47 -14.70
CA ILE A 97 -18.35 -1.82 -13.55
C ILE A 97 -18.69 -0.34 -13.59
N THR A 98 -19.23 0.16 -12.47
CA THR A 98 -19.61 1.57 -12.29
C THR A 98 -18.38 2.47 -12.39
N GLY A 99 -18.41 3.41 -13.34
CA GLY A 99 -17.41 4.45 -13.52
C GLY A 99 -17.74 5.73 -12.76
N LEU A 100 -16.83 6.71 -12.84
CA LEU A 100 -16.98 8.01 -12.21
C LEU A 100 -18.10 8.87 -12.83
N ASP A 101 -18.49 8.60 -14.07
CA ASP A 101 -19.59 9.25 -14.80
C ASP A 101 -20.95 9.16 -14.10
N GLN A 102 -21.12 8.17 -13.22
CA GLN A 102 -22.34 8.00 -12.42
C GLN A 102 -22.40 8.88 -11.17
N PHE A 103 -21.32 9.61 -10.86
CA PHE A 103 -21.23 10.45 -9.67
C PHE A 103 -21.04 11.92 -10.06
N PRO A 104 -21.61 12.87 -9.29
CA PRO A 104 -21.33 14.29 -9.45
C PRO A 104 -19.83 14.56 -9.36
N ARG A 105 -19.33 15.48 -10.19
CA ARG A 105 -17.88 15.73 -10.30
C ARG A 105 -17.27 16.29 -9.02
N GLU A 106 -18.07 16.95 -8.19
CA GLU A 106 -17.70 17.46 -6.87
C GLU A 106 -17.47 16.34 -5.84
N GLU A 107 -17.99 15.15 -6.11
CA GLU A 107 -17.86 13.96 -5.26
C GLU A 107 -16.73 13.05 -5.70
N TRP A 108 -16.06 13.38 -6.80
CA TRP A 108 -14.94 12.60 -7.29
C TRP A 108 -13.76 12.71 -6.31
N PRO A 109 -13.22 11.58 -5.85
CA PRO A 109 -11.97 11.60 -5.11
C PRO A 109 -10.85 12.19 -5.97
N PRO A 110 -9.79 12.76 -5.36
CA PRO A 110 -8.59 13.15 -6.07
C PRO A 110 -7.92 11.92 -6.70
N ILE A 111 -8.27 11.66 -7.97
CA ILE A 111 -7.99 10.40 -8.69
C ILE A 111 -6.52 10.04 -8.64
N SER A 112 -5.61 10.98 -8.94
CA SER A 112 -4.16 10.70 -8.89
C SER A 112 -3.67 10.29 -7.49
N ALA A 113 -4.19 10.92 -6.44
CA ALA A 113 -3.81 10.61 -5.06
C ALA A 113 -4.37 9.27 -4.56
N ALA A 114 -5.42 8.74 -5.20
CA ALA A 114 -5.94 7.41 -4.95
C ALA A 114 -5.27 6.35 -5.85
N PHE A 115 -5.15 6.63 -7.14
CA PHE A 115 -4.63 5.74 -8.19
C PHE A 115 -3.19 5.31 -7.95
N TYR A 116 -2.24 6.24 -7.81
CA TYR A 116 -0.82 5.86 -7.73
C TYR A 116 -0.50 5.07 -6.46
N PRO A 117 -0.96 5.48 -5.26
CA PRO A 117 -0.68 4.71 -4.05
C PRO A 117 -1.36 3.33 -4.06
N TYR A 118 -2.56 3.21 -4.63
CA TYR A 118 -3.24 1.92 -4.80
C TYR A 118 -2.43 0.94 -5.67
N HIS A 119 -1.99 1.40 -6.84
CA HIS A 119 -1.20 0.57 -7.76
C HIS A 119 0.18 0.24 -7.20
N LEU A 120 0.86 1.22 -6.59
CA LEU A 120 2.19 1.00 -6.02
C LEU A 120 2.12 0.06 -4.81
N MET A 121 1.11 0.19 -3.95
CA MET A 121 0.86 -0.75 -2.85
C MET A 121 0.62 -2.18 -3.38
N THR A 122 -0.27 -2.33 -4.37
CA THR A 122 -0.60 -3.63 -4.95
C THR A 122 0.63 -4.26 -5.62
N GLY A 123 1.40 -3.49 -6.38
CA GLY A 123 2.65 -3.92 -6.99
C GLY A 123 3.70 -4.37 -5.96
N LEU A 124 3.85 -3.62 -4.87
CA LEU A 124 4.73 -4.01 -3.76
C LEU A 124 4.24 -5.28 -3.05
N GLY A 125 2.93 -5.46 -2.93
CA GLY A 125 2.31 -6.70 -2.43
C GLY A 125 2.75 -7.93 -3.25
N PHE A 126 2.62 -7.87 -4.57
CA PHE A 126 3.10 -8.93 -5.46
C PHE A 126 4.62 -9.10 -5.41
N PHE A 127 5.38 -8.02 -5.25
CA PHE A 127 6.82 -8.09 -5.03
C PHE A 127 7.18 -8.86 -3.74
N PHE A 128 6.47 -8.65 -2.63
CA PHE A 128 6.73 -9.40 -1.39
C PHE A 128 6.36 -10.87 -1.51
N ILE A 129 5.29 -11.20 -2.21
CA ILE A 129 4.94 -12.59 -2.54
C ILE A 129 6.08 -13.22 -3.33
N ALA A 130 6.49 -12.60 -4.45
CA ALA A 130 7.57 -13.10 -5.27
C ALA A 130 8.89 -13.27 -4.49
N LEU A 131 9.25 -12.28 -3.66
CA LEU A 131 10.49 -12.32 -2.88
C LEU A 131 10.49 -13.42 -1.82
N THR A 132 9.41 -13.57 -1.07
CA THR A 132 9.31 -14.58 0.00
C THR A 132 9.19 -15.99 -0.57
N TRP A 133 8.44 -16.18 -1.65
CA TRP A 133 8.35 -17.45 -2.35
C TRP A 133 9.65 -17.83 -3.07
N TRP A 134 10.34 -16.87 -3.68
CA TRP A 134 11.70 -17.08 -4.20
C TRP A 134 12.64 -17.55 -3.09
N GLY A 135 12.57 -16.92 -1.92
CA GLY A 135 13.31 -17.33 -0.73
C GLY A 135 12.97 -18.74 -0.23
N LEU A 136 11.70 -19.17 -0.30
CA LEU A 136 11.29 -20.53 0.04
C LEU A 136 11.82 -21.57 -0.96
N LEU A 137 11.63 -21.32 -2.26
CA LEU A 137 12.03 -22.24 -3.34
C LEU A 137 13.55 -22.46 -3.39
N MET A 138 14.33 -21.47 -2.98
CA MET A 138 15.79 -21.61 -2.88
C MET A 138 16.26 -22.54 -1.76
N GLY A 139 15.41 -22.83 -0.76
CA GLY A 139 15.78 -23.66 0.40
C GLY A 139 17.07 -23.18 1.06
N GLN A 140 18.01 -24.08 1.31
CA GLN A 140 19.30 -23.76 1.94
C GLN A 140 20.22 -22.89 1.06
N LYS A 141 20.02 -22.84 -0.26
CA LYS A 141 20.87 -22.05 -1.19
C LYS A 141 20.74 -20.54 -0.96
N ARG A 142 19.63 -20.09 -0.35
CA ARG A 142 19.38 -18.67 -0.05
C ARG A 142 20.40 -18.06 0.92
N GLU A 143 21.01 -18.87 1.77
CA GLU A 143 22.01 -18.43 2.74
C GLU A 143 23.32 -17.95 2.07
N LYS A 144 23.63 -18.48 0.88
CA LYS A 144 24.86 -18.17 0.14
C LYS A 144 24.63 -17.18 -1.00
N ASN A 145 23.39 -16.97 -1.43
CA ASN A 145 23.08 -16.06 -2.52
C ASN A 145 23.11 -14.60 -2.03
N GLN A 146 24.18 -13.88 -2.39
CA GLN A 146 24.35 -12.49 -2.00
C GLN A 146 23.28 -11.56 -2.58
N LEU A 147 22.76 -11.84 -3.77
CA LEU A 147 21.71 -11.02 -4.38
C LEU A 147 20.43 -11.11 -3.55
N PHE A 148 19.99 -12.33 -3.23
CA PHE A 148 18.80 -12.55 -2.41
C PHE A 148 18.92 -11.85 -1.04
N LEU A 149 20.06 -12.01 -0.36
CA LEU A 149 20.29 -11.39 0.94
C LEU A 149 20.32 -9.86 0.85
N LYS A 150 20.92 -9.27 -0.20
CA LYS A 150 20.90 -7.82 -0.43
C LYS A 150 19.47 -7.32 -0.66
N VAL A 151 18.70 -8.00 -1.51
CA VAL A 151 17.29 -7.63 -1.75
C VAL A 151 16.49 -7.69 -0.45
N MET A 152 16.63 -8.73 0.37
CA MET A 152 15.93 -8.81 1.67
C MET A 152 16.26 -7.64 2.60
N VAL A 153 17.54 -7.24 2.67
CA VAL A 153 17.97 -6.11 3.50
C VAL A 153 17.39 -4.80 2.96
N TYR A 154 17.52 -4.54 1.66
CA TYR A 154 16.96 -3.33 1.06
C TYR A 154 15.43 -3.32 1.09
N SER A 155 14.77 -4.46 1.07
CA SER A 155 13.31 -4.53 1.17
C SER A 155 12.78 -4.29 2.58
N SER A 156 13.63 -4.19 3.61
CA SER A 156 13.17 -4.11 5.00
C SER A 156 12.35 -2.85 5.32
N TRP A 157 12.54 -1.76 4.57
CA TRP A 157 11.75 -0.52 4.72
C TRP A 157 10.51 -0.47 3.80
N LEU A 158 10.44 -1.31 2.77
CA LEU A 158 9.34 -1.31 1.81
C LEU A 158 7.98 -1.67 2.43
N PRO A 159 7.87 -2.59 3.42
CA PRO A 159 6.59 -2.85 4.07
C PRO A 159 5.99 -1.60 4.74
N LEU A 160 6.83 -0.77 5.38
CA LEU A 160 6.39 0.50 5.96
C LEU A 160 5.89 1.46 4.90
N LEU A 161 6.60 1.57 3.77
CA LEU A 161 6.15 2.38 2.64
C LEU A 161 4.80 1.86 2.10
N THR A 162 4.69 0.55 1.87
CA THR A 162 3.49 -0.11 1.33
C THR A 162 2.27 0.14 2.22
N MET A 163 2.44 0.04 3.54
CA MET A 163 1.39 0.36 4.51
C MET A 163 0.93 1.81 4.39
N ASN A 164 1.86 2.77 4.30
CA ASN A 164 1.51 4.17 4.13
C ASN A 164 0.79 4.44 2.80
N LEU A 165 1.22 3.81 1.70
CA LEU A 165 0.55 3.91 0.41
C LEU A 165 -0.89 3.41 0.46
N GLY A 166 -1.14 2.31 1.18
CA GLY A 166 -2.49 1.80 1.42
C GLY A 166 -3.39 2.77 2.18
N TRP A 167 -2.85 3.40 3.23
CA TRP A 167 -3.55 4.45 3.96
C TRP A 167 -3.83 5.67 3.10
N VAL A 168 -2.85 6.14 2.32
CA VAL A 168 -3.04 7.26 1.39
C VAL A 168 -4.14 6.93 0.38
N ALA A 169 -4.08 5.75 -0.26
CA ALA A 169 -5.14 5.31 -1.19
C ALA A 169 -6.52 5.31 -0.50
N ALA A 170 -6.61 4.72 0.69
CA ALA A 170 -7.86 4.60 1.42
C ALA A 170 -8.45 5.96 1.84
N GLU A 171 -7.62 6.87 2.33
CA GLU A 171 -8.05 8.17 2.85
C GLU A 171 -8.33 9.18 1.73
N PHE A 172 -7.44 9.28 0.74
CA PHE A 172 -7.68 10.15 -0.41
C PHE A 172 -8.82 9.63 -1.28
N GLY A 173 -8.97 8.31 -1.42
CA GLY A 173 -10.11 7.71 -2.11
C GLY A 173 -11.46 7.94 -1.41
N ARG A 174 -11.46 8.31 -0.13
CA ARG A 174 -12.68 8.65 0.62
C ARG A 174 -13.09 10.12 0.47
N GLN A 175 -12.15 11.00 0.11
CA GLN A 175 -12.46 12.40 -0.15
C GLN A 175 -13.53 12.51 -1.25
N PRO A 176 -14.48 13.43 -1.15
CA PRO A 176 -14.56 14.55 -0.21
C PRO A 176 -15.28 14.24 1.13
N TRP A 177 -15.45 12.98 1.50
CA TRP A 177 -16.28 12.59 2.64
C TRP A 177 -15.46 12.34 3.93
N VAL A 178 -15.98 12.80 5.06
CA VAL A 178 -15.58 12.33 6.40
C VAL A 178 -16.45 11.15 6.79
N VAL A 179 -17.76 11.32 6.71
CA VAL A 179 -18.71 10.22 6.82
C VAL A 179 -19.30 10.06 5.43
N TYR A 180 -19.05 8.92 4.80
CA TYR A 180 -19.42 8.67 3.41
C TYR A 180 -20.92 8.87 3.20
N GLY A 181 -21.30 9.74 2.27
CA GLY A 181 -22.69 10.10 1.95
C GLY A 181 -23.35 11.09 2.93
N GLU A 182 -22.74 11.38 4.08
CA GLU A 182 -23.40 12.12 5.17
C GLU A 182 -22.71 13.46 5.48
N LEU A 183 -21.37 13.49 5.59
CA LEU A 183 -20.62 14.66 6.03
C LEU A 183 -19.40 14.90 5.14
N LYS A 184 -19.35 16.06 4.49
CA LYS A 184 -18.19 16.48 3.67
C LYS A 184 -17.05 17.01 4.54
N THR A 185 -15.82 16.89 4.04
CA THR A 185 -14.59 17.32 4.72
C THR A 185 -14.51 18.82 4.90
N ALA A 186 -15.07 19.59 3.96
CA ALA A 186 -15.18 21.05 4.08
C ALA A 186 -16.04 21.47 5.28
N ASP A 187 -17.10 20.71 5.59
CA ASP A 187 -18.06 21.03 6.66
C ASP A 187 -17.61 20.50 8.04
N ALA A 188 -16.60 19.63 8.08
CA ALA A 188 -16.12 19.00 9.30
C ALA A 188 -15.04 19.80 10.05
N VAL A 189 -14.60 20.95 9.51
CA VAL A 189 -13.55 21.78 10.10
C VAL A 189 -14.12 22.63 11.25
N SER A 190 -13.39 22.74 12.35
CA SER A 190 -13.79 23.61 13.47
C SER A 190 -13.71 25.08 13.07
N VAL A 191 -14.85 25.76 13.08
CA VAL A 191 -14.95 27.20 12.75
C VAL A 191 -14.45 28.12 13.87
N VAL A 192 -14.23 27.58 15.08
CA VAL A 192 -13.88 28.37 16.27
C VAL A 192 -12.36 28.46 16.46
N VAL A 193 -11.61 27.50 15.93
CA VAL A 193 -10.15 27.41 16.16
C VAL A 193 -9.41 28.17 15.05
N PRO A 194 -8.65 29.24 15.37
CA PRO A 194 -7.88 29.97 14.38
C PRO A 194 -6.81 29.11 13.71
N ALA A 195 -6.59 29.33 12.40
CA ALA A 195 -5.62 28.57 11.61
C ALA A 195 -4.20 28.56 12.17
N TRP A 196 -3.76 29.65 12.83
CA TRP A 196 -2.43 29.73 13.43
C TRP A 196 -2.26 28.78 14.63
N GLN A 197 -3.33 28.50 15.40
CA GLN A 197 -3.28 27.54 16.51
C GLN A 197 -3.10 26.12 15.98
N VAL A 198 -3.81 25.79 14.88
CA VAL A 198 -3.65 24.52 14.17
C VAL A 198 -2.23 24.40 13.62
N LEU A 199 -1.70 25.44 13.00
CA LEU A 199 -0.33 25.42 12.48
C LEU A 199 0.69 25.22 13.61
N LEU A 200 0.52 25.91 14.74
CA LEU A 200 1.41 25.78 15.90
C LEU A 200 1.40 24.36 16.45
N THR A 201 0.22 23.73 16.60
CA THR A 201 0.13 22.36 17.08
C THR A 201 0.70 21.35 16.08
N ILE A 202 0.50 21.56 14.78
CA ILE A 202 1.14 20.76 13.73
C ILE A 202 2.67 20.85 13.85
N ILE A 203 3.23 22.06 13.95
CA ILE A 203 4.68 22.25 14.12
C ILE A 203 5.18 21.54 15.38
N LEU A 204 4.46 21.66 16.50
CA LEU A 204 4.81 21.01 17.75
C LEU A 204 4.80 19.48 17.61
N PHE A 205 3.74 18.90 17.03
CA PHE A 205 3.65 17.45 16.81
C PHE A 205 4.71 16.95 15.84
N VAL A 206 4.97 17.67 14.76
CA VAL A 206 6.06 17.34 13.82
C VAL A 206 7.40 17.35 14.55
N GLY A 207 7.66 18.35 15.40
CA GLY A 207 8.88 18.42 16.21
C GLY A 207 9.03 17.24 17.16
N ILE A 208 7.97 16.92 17.93
CA ILE A 208 7.97 15.80 18.88
C ILE A 208 8.14 14.46 18.14
N TYR A 209 7.38 14.21 17.09
CA TYR A 209 7.46 12.96 16.33
C TYR A 209 8.79 12.80 15.60
N SER A 210 9.40 13.89 15.12
CA SER A 210 10.74 13.86 14.54
C SER A 210 11.80 13.51 15.60
N LEU A 211 11.68 14.05 16.82
CA LEU A 211 12.58 13.71 17.92
C LEU A 211 12.43 12.25 18.35
N LEU A 212 11.19 11.76 18.47
CA LEU A 212 10.93 10.35 18.79
C LEU A 212 11.44 9.42 17.70
N LEU A 213 11.26 9.77 16.42
CA LEU A 213 11.80 9.01 15.30
C LEU A 213 13.34 9.00 15.34
N GLY A 214 13.98 10.14 15.60
CA GLY A 214 15.43 10.23 15.75
C GLY A 214 15.95 9.35 16.89
N LEU A 215 15.29 9.37 18.04
CA LEU A 215 15.61 8.51 19.18
C LEU A 215 15.44 7.03 18.83
N LEU A 216 14.33 6.66 18.17
CA LEU A 216 14.08 5.29 17.74
C LEU A 216 15.17 4.79 16.78
N LEU A 217 15.53 5.60 15.77
CA LEU A 217 16.59 5.25 14.82
C LEU A 217 17.96 5.13 15.50
N PHE A 218 18.25 6.00 16.47
CA PHE A 218 19.46 5.93 17.28
C PHE A 218 19.51 4.63 18.10
N LEU A 219 18.44 4.29 18.81
CA LEU A 219 18.35 3.08 19.62
C LEU A 219 18.40 1.82 18.76
N LEU A 220 17.68 1.80 17.63
CA LEU A 220 17.72 0.69 16.67
C LEU A 220 19.13 0.48 16.13
N LYS A 221 19.81 1.56 15.71
CA LYS A 221 21.19 1.46 15.24
C LYS A 221 22.12 0.92 16.33
N ARG A 222 22.03 1.46 17.54
CA ARG A 222 22.85 1.03 18.68
C ARG A 222 22.67 -0.47 18.95
N GLU A 223 21.43 -0.94 19.01
CA GLU A 223 21.12 -2.34 19.29
C GLU A 223 21.54 -3.27 18.14
N LEU A 224 21.35 -2.83 16.89
CA LEU A 224 21.78 -3.60 15.70
C LEU A 224 23.30 -3.71 15.60
N ASP A 225 24.04 -2.68 16.03
CA ASP A 225 25.51 -2.67 16.06
C ASP A 225 26.07 -3.55 17.18
N GLU A 226 25.44 -3.58 18.36
CA GLU A 226 25.79 -4.48 19.47
C GLU A 226 25.51 -5.96 19.14
N GLY A 227 24.41 -6.23 18.43
CA GLY A 227 24.01 -7.58 18.04
C GLY A 227 23.40 -8.40 19.20
N PRO A 228 22.92 -9.63 18.91
CA PRO A 228 22.31 -10.47 19.93
C PRO A 228 23.35 -10.91 20.96
N LYS A 229 23.06 -10.68 22.25
CA LYS A 229 23.85 -11.22 23.36
C LYS A 229 23.73 -12.74 23.38
N GLU A 230 24.84 -13.43 23.61
CA GLU A 230 24.81 -14.88 23.80
C GLU A 230 23.95 -15.20 25.02
N VAL A 231 22.90 -15.99 24.81
CA VAL A 231 22.11 -16.53 25.91
C VAL A 231 22.97 -17.62 26.54
N THR A 232 23.73 -17.26 27.59
CA THR A 232 24.38 -18.25 28.46
C THR A 232 23.29 -19.10 29.09
N ALA A 233 23.26 -20.38 28.72
CA ALA A 233 22.39 -21.40 29.30
C ALA A 233 22.78 -21.71 30.75
#